data_AF-A0A3A9SHH4-F1
#
_entry.id   AF-A0A3A9SHH4-F1
#
_cell.length_a   1.000
_cell.length_b   1.000
_cell.length_c   1.000
_cell.angle_alpha   90.00
_cell.angle_beta   90.00
_cell.angle_gamma   90.00
#
_symmetry.space_group_name_H-M   'P 1'
#
loop_
_entity.id
_entity.type
_entity.pdbx_description
1 polymer ?
#
loop_
_entity_poly.entity_id
_entity_poly.type
_entity_poly.pdbx_seq_one_letter_code
_entity_poly.pdbx_strand_id
1 'polypeptide(L)'
;MDRHGVRYVFEHRVLPNWFYEDKEQFIGILINDKSVLFRVINDIFEKEEVANPYSEDDFDVITAKVTEDVFMVKINFPEPEEEPLCYCSYLFFDKEFEKINYFCIEKGNEASDNYPYVCSWGESGHSNYGNCTFDEHNDYLMCADLYMRNTYGIENHYEGKG
;
A
#
# COMPACT_ATOMS: atom_id res chain seq x y z
N MET A 1 -21.09 4.12 -6.91
CA MET A 1 -20.09 4.96 -6.20
C MET A 1 -19.60 6.01 -7.19
N ASP A 2 -18.99 7.10 -6.74
CA ASP A 2 -18.26 8.00 -7.66
C ASP A 2 -16.84 7.48 -7.91
N ARG A 3 -16.07 8.20 -8.74
CA ARG A 3 -14.69 7.83 -9.08
C ARG A 3 -13.81 7.68 -7.84
N HIS A 4 -13.93 8.63 -6.90
CA HIS A 4 -13.19 8.61 -5.65
C HIS A 4 -13.52 7.36 -4.84
N GLY A 5 -14.80 7.05 -4.67
CA GLY A 5 -15.27 5.87 -3.95
C GLY A 5 -14.81 4.55 -4.59
N VAL A 6 -14.78 4.45 -5.92
CA VAL A 6 -14.24 3.27 -6.62
C VAL A 6 -12.76 3.06 -6.27
N ARG A 7 -11.96 4.11 -6.39
CA ARG A 7 -10.52 4.04 -6.12
C ARG A 7 -10.25 3.74 -4.64
N TYR A 8 -10.99 4.37 -3.73
CA TYR A 8 -10.91 4.10 -2.30
C TYR A 8 -11.21 2.62 -1.98
N VAL A 9 -12.27 2.05 -2.57
CA VAL A 9 -12.60 0.63 -2.37
C VAL A 9 -11.49 -0.29 -2.90
N PHE A 10 -10.92 0.02 -4.06
CA PHE A 10 -9.80 -0.75 -4.59
C PHE A 10 -8.60 -0.76 -3.63
N GLU A 11 -8.13 0.42 -3.23
CA GLU A 11 -6.90 0.60 -2.46
C GLU A 11 -7.02 0.21 -0.98
N HIS A 12 -8.17 0.47 -0.35
CA HIS A 12 -8.35 0.31 1.11
C HIS A 12 -9.22 -0.88 1.50
N ARG A 13 -9.84 -1.58 0.54
CA ARG A 13 -10.70 -2.75 0.83
C ARG A 13 -10.28 -3.96 0.02
N VAL A 14 -10.26 -3.85 -1.31
CA VAL A 14 -10.02 -5.00 -2.19
C VAL A 14 -8.59 -5.52 -2.03
N LEU A 15 -7.58 -4.65 -2.19
CA LEU A 15 -6.18 -5.08 -2.11
C LEU A 15 -5.76 -5.57 -0.70
N PRO A 16 -6.10 -4.87 0.40
CA PRO A 16 -5.79 -5.38 1.73
C PRO A 16 -6.48 -6.70 2.02
N ASN A 17 -7.79 -6.83 1.72
CA ASN A 17 -8.51 -8.08 1.97
C ASN A 17 -7.90 -9.23 1.18
N TRP A 18 -7.58 -9.02 -0.09
CA TRP A 18 -6.97 -10.07 -0.91
C TRP A 18 -5.60 -10.50 -0.37
N PHE A 19 -4.80 -9.55 0.11
CA PHE A 19 -3.52 -9.87 0.74
C PHE A 19 -3.70 -10.67 2.04
N TYR A 20 -4.67 -10.35 2.88
CA TYR A 20 -4.87 -11.07 4.14
C TYR A 20 -5.55 -12.43 3.96
N GLU A 21 -6.45 -12.58 2.98
CA GLU A 21 -7.19 -13.82 2.74
C GLU A 21 -6.39 -14.83 1.91
N ASP A 22 -5.72 -14.38 0.83
CA ASP A 22 -5.03 -15.25 -0.14
C ASP A 22 -3.59 -14.79 -0.44
N LYS A 23 -2.84 -14.41 0.61
CA LYS A 23 -1.45 -13.86 0.57
C LYS A 23 -0.53 -14.43 -0.51
N GLU A 24 -0.35 -15.75 -0.54
CA GLU A 24 0.58 -16.41 -1.47
C GLU A 24 0.15 -16.26 -2.93
N GLN A 25 -1.14 -16.48 -3.20
CA GLN A 25 -1.69 -16.36 -4.54
C GLN A 25 -1.66 -14.90 -5.00
N PHE A 26 -2.03 -13.96 -4.12
CA PHE A 26 -2.03 -12.55 -4.44
C PHE A 26 -0.63 -12.05 -4.78
N ILE A 27 0.37 -12.31 -3.92
CA ILE A 27 1.76 -11.93 -4.20
C ILE A 27 2.28 -12.63 -5.46
N GLY A 28 1.98 -13.91 -5.65
CA GLY A 28 2.36 -14.65 -6.85
C GLY A 28 1.80 -14.01 -8.13
N ILE A 29 0.54 -13.57 -8.11
CA ILE A 29 -0.09 -12.88 -9.24
C ILE A 29 0.57 -11.51 -9.47
N LEU A 30 0.76 -10.69 -8.43
CA LEU A 30 1.38 -9.36 -8.57
C LEU A 30 2.78 -9.43 -9.20
N ILE A 31 3.59 -10.43 -8.82
CA ILE A 31 4.96 -10.59 -9.32
C ILE A 31 4.98 -11.04 -10.78
N ASN A 32 4.03 -11.90 -11.19
CA ASN A 32 4.02 -12.48 -12.54
C ASN A 32 3.21 -11.65 -13.55
N ASP A 33 2.23 -10.88 -13.09
CA ASP A 33 1.31 -10.15 -13.95
C ASP A 33 0.77 -8.88 -13.26
N LYS A 34 1.55 -7.80 -13.34
CA LYS A 34 1.16 -6.50 -12.76
C LYS A 34 -0.12 -5.91 -13.37
N SER A 35 -0.49 -6.31 -14.59
CA SER A 35 -1.72 -5.83 -15.26
C SER A 35 -2.99 -6.26 -14.52
N VAL A 36 -2.89 -7.22 -13.58
CA VAL A 36 -3.97 -7.58 -12.66
C VAL A 36 -4.54 -6.37 -11.91
N LEU A 37 -3.70 -5.41 -11.52
CA LEU A 37 -4.12 -4.24 -10.75
C LEU A 37 -5.11 -3.41 -11.56
N PHE A 38 -4.73 -3.12 -12.82
CA PHE A 38 -5.58 -2.39 -13.75
C PHE A 38 -6.87 -3.17 -14.08
N ARG A 39 -6.78 -4.48 -14.32
CA ARG A 39 -7.98 -5.29 -14.60
C ARG A 39 -8.98 -5.26 -13.44
N VAL A 40 -8.49 -5.42 -12.21
CA VAL A 40 -9.37 -5.42 -11.01
C VAL A 40 -10.01 -4.05 -10.81
N ILE A 41 -9.26 -2.96 -10.87
CA ILE A 41 -9.88 -1.63 -10.70
C ILE A 41 -10.83 -1.31 -11.86
N ASN A 42 -10.49 -1.71 -13.10
CA ASN A 42 -11.37 -1.53 -14.25
C ASN A 42 -12.69 -2.30 -14.09
N ASP A 43 -12.64 -3.54 -13.61
CA ASP A 43 -13.85 -4.31 -13.31
C ASP A 43 -14.73 -3.63 -12.27
N ILE A 44 -14.16 -2.92 -11.29
CA ILE A 44 -14.93 -2.16 -10.29
C ILE A 44 -15.55 -0.93 -10.96
N PHE A 45 -14.81 -0.19 -11.78
CA PHE A 45 -15.34 0.95 -12.55
C PHE A 45 -16.50 0.54 -13.47
N GLU A 46 -16.37 -0.57 -14.19
CA GLU A 46 -17.42 -1.11 -15.06
C GLU A 46 -18.67 -1.49 -14.27
N LYS A 47 -18.52 -2.18 -13.13
CA LYS A 47 -19.64 -2.55 -12.25
C LYS A 47 -20.39 -1.36 -11.68
N GLU A 48 -19.67 -0.27 -11.39
CA GLU A 48 -20.26 0.96 -10.85
C GLU A 48 -20.77 1.91 -11.94
N GLU A 49 -20.67 1.53 -13.22
CA GLU A 49 -21.07 2.32 -14.38
C GLU A 49 -20.38 3.71 -14.43
N VAL A 50 -19.13 3.79 -13.95
CA VAL A 50 -18.30 5.00 -13.93
C VAL A 50 -17.15 4.86 -14.92
N ALA A 51 -16.87 5.91 -15.70
CA ALA A 51 -15.73 5.91 -16.62
C ALA A 51 -14.40 5.81 -15.86
N ASN A 52 -13.66 4.73 -16.12
CA ASN A 52 -12.31 4.50 -15.61
C ASN A 52 -11.34 5.52 -16.25
N PRO A 53 -10.69 6.38 -15.45
CA PRO A 53 -9.72 7.35 -15.97
C PRO A 53 -8.30 6.78 -16.09
N TYR A 54 -8.05 5.58 -15.58
CA TYR A 54 -6.71 4.99 -15.48
C TYR A 54 -6.42 4.04 -16.64
N SER A 55 -5.15 3.74 -16.82
CA SER A 55 -4.61 2.78 -17.76
C SER A 55 -3.67 1.81 -17.05
N GLU A 56 -3.24 0.75 -17.74
CA GLU A 56 -2.30 -0.23 -17.17
C GLU A 56 -0.96 0.40 -16.76
N ASP A 57 -0.47 1.37 -17.54
CA ASP A 57 0.81 2.03 -17.31
C ASP A 57 0.84 2.93 -16.06
N ASP A 58 -0.34 3.25 -15.50
CA ASP A 58 -0.44 4.04 -14.27
C ASP A 58 -0.16 3.22 -13.00
N PHE A 59 0.00 1.89 -13.13
CA PHE A 59 0.28 0.98 -12.04
C PHE A 59 1.65 0.32 -12.21
N ASP A 60 2.37 0.19 -11.10
CA ASP A 60 3.65 -0.51 -11.09
C ASP A 60 3.85 -1.35 -9.83
N VAL A 61 4.67 -2.39 -9.95
CA VAL A 61 4.97 -3.31 -8.85
C VAL A 61 6.47 -3.45 -8.72
N ILE A 62 7.00 -3.14 -7.54
CA ILE A 62 8.42 -3.25 -7.21
C ILE A 62 8.57 -4.29 -6.11
N THR A 63 9.50 -5.22 -6.27
CA THR A 63 9.83 -6.22 -5.25
C THR A 63 11.19 -5.93 -4.66
N ALA A 64 11.34 -6.09 -3.34
CA ALA A 64 12.63 -6.02 -2.68
C ALA A 64 12.77 -7.09 -1.60
N LYS A 65 14.02 -7.45 -1.33
CA LYS A 65 14.40 -8.27 -0.17
C LYS A 65 14.90 -7.32 0.92
N VAL A 66 14.19 -7.28 2.04
CA VAL A 66 14.48 -6.38 3.17
C VAL A 66 15.57 -6.98 4.07
N THR A 67 15.43 -8.27 4.37
CA THR A 67 16.42 -9.09 5.09
C THR A 67 16.49 -10.48 4.45
N GLU A 68 17.29 -11.40 5.00
CA GLU A 68 17.32 -12.79 4.53
C GLU A 68 15.95 -13.49 4.54
N ASP A 69 15.06 -13.09 5.45
CA ASP A 69 13.77 -13.75 5.69
C ASP A 69 12.55 -12.85 5.45
N VAL A 70 12.75 -11.54 5.22
CA VAL A 70 11.69 -10.56 5.00
C VAL A 70 11.74 -10.00 3.57
N PHE A 71 10.59 -10.00 2.92
CA PHE A 71 10.37 -9.47 1.58
C PHE A 71 9.38 -8.31 1.62
N MET A 72 9.44 -7.49 0.58
CA MET A 72 8.55 -6.36 0.37
C MET A 72 8.08 -6.35 -1.08
N VAL A 73 6.79 -6.08 -1.26
CA VAL A 73 6.19 -5.68 -2.53
C VAL A 73 5.63 -4.28 -2.38
N LYS A 74 6.06 -3.34 -3.23
CA LYS A 74 5.48 -2.00 -3.37
C LYS A 74 4.55 -1.99 -4.56
N ILE A 75 3.32 -1.58 -4.35
CA ILE A 75 2.35 -1.28 -5.41
C ILE A 75 2.30 0.24 -5.56
N ASN A 76 2.68 0.76 -6.73
CA ASN A 76 2.52 2.18 -7.06
C ASN A 76 1.16 2.39 -7.74
N PHE A 77 0.46 3.44 -7.33
CA PHE A 77 -0.81 3.87 -7.90
C PHE A 77 -0.61 5.17 -8.71
N PRO A 78 -1.59 5.57 -9.53
CA PRO A 78 -1.63 6.93 -10.06
C PRO A 78 -1.55 7.98 -8.93
N GLU A 79 -1.14 9.21 -9.23
CA GLU A 79 -1.18 10.30 -8.23
C GLU A 79 -2.60 10.39 -7.61
N PRO A 80 -2.75 10.39 -6.28
CA PRO A 80 -4.06 10.49 -5.64
C PRO A 80 -4.66 11.88 -5.85
N GLU A 81 -5.88 11.94 -6.37
CA GLU A 81 -6.58 13.20 -6.64
C GLU A 81 -7.11 13.84 -5.35
N GLU A 82 -7.48 13.02 -4.37
CA GLU A 82 -8.19 13.44 -3.16
C GLU A 82 -7.81 12.54 -1.96
N GLU A 83 -7.88 13.07 -0.75
CA GLU A 83 -7.69 12.27 0.47
C GLU A 83 -8.86 11.30 0.71
N PRO A 84 -8.64 10.08 1.25
CA PRO A 84 -7.36 9.51 1.68
C PRO A 84 -6.75 8.56 0.63
N LEU A 85 -6.91 8.82 -0.67
CA LEU A 85 -6.40 7.93 -1.73
C LEU A 85 -4.89 7.75 -1.63
N CYS A 86 -4.41 6.60 -2.07
CA CYS A 86 -3.04 6.17 -1.86
C CYS A 86 -2.11 6.57 -3.02
N TYR A 87 -0.90 7.01 -2.68
CA TYR A 87 0.24 7.07 -3.59
C TYR A 87 0.78 5.68 -3.92
N CYS A 88 0.90 4.85 -2.88
CA CYS A 88 1.41 3.49 -2.99
C CYS A 88 1.00 2.65 -1.78
N SER A 89 1.21 1.34 -1.87
CA SER A 89 1.11 0.42 -0.75
C SER A 89 2.37 -0.43 -0.63
N TYR A 90 2.78 -0.70 0.61
CA TYR A 90 3.91 -1.57 0.93
C TYR A 90 3.41 -2.83 1.64
N LEU A 91 3.66 -3.98 1.04
CA LEU A 91 3.26 -5.29 1.55
C LEU A 91 4.52 -6.00 2.02
N PHE A 92 4.64 -6.17 3.34
CA PHE A 92 5.74 -6.90 3.95
C PHE A 92 5.29 -8.31 4.32
N PHE A 93 6.15 -9.29 4.08
CA PHE A 93 5.89 -10.69 4.41
C PHE A 93 7.19 -11.46 4.62
N ASP A 94 7.14 -12.51 5.44
CA ASP A 94 8.21 -13.51 5.55
C ASP A 94 8.04 -14.66 4.55
N LYS A 95 9.04 -15.55 4.46
CA LYS A 95 9.07 -16.68 3.51
C LYS A 95 7.83 -17.56 3.57
N GLU A 96 7.32 -17.77 4.77
CA GLU A 96 6.19 -18.66 5.04
C GLU A 96 4.84 -17.91 5.11
N PHE A 97 4.87 -16.59 4.89
CA PHE A 97 3.71 -15.71 5.03
C PHE A 97 3.00 -15.82 6.39
N GLU A 98 3.71 -16.19 7.45
CA GLU A 98 3.18 -16.21 8.82
C GLU A 98 3.10 -14.80 9.40
N LYS A 99 3.99 -13.92 8.94
CA LYS A 99 4.12 -12.55 9.42
C LYS A 99 3.97 -11.58 8.26
N ILE A 100 2.80 -10.96 8.16
CA ILE A 100 2.47 -10.05 7.07
C ILE A 100 2.01 -8.69 7.58
N ASN A 101 2.24 -7.64 6.80
CA ASN A 101 1.60 -6.35 7.05
C ASN A 101 1.36 -5.56 5.76
N TYR A 102 0.20 -4.92 5.67
CA TYR A 102 -0.19 -4.06 4.56
C TYR A 102 -0.14 -2.59 5.00
N PHE A 103 0.75 -1.81 4.42
CA PHE A 103 0.80 -0.35 4.60
C PHE A 103 0.28 0.38 3.37
N CYS A 104 -0.30 1.55 3.59
CA CYS A 104 -0.70 2.51 2.58
C CYS A 104 -0.06 3.88 2.86
N ILE A 105 0.44 4.53 1.80
CA ILE A 105 0.89 5.92 1.86
C ILE A 105 -0.22 6.79 1.32
N GLU A 106 -1.01 7.37 2.21
CA GLU A 106 -2.25 8.08 1.91
C GLU A 106 -2.00 9.56 1.65
N LYS A 107 -2.78 10.17 0.76
CA LYS A 107 -2.72 11.61 0.52
C LYS A 107 -3.03 12.38 1.81
N GLY A 108 -2.12 13.27 2.19
CA GLY A 108 -2.31 14.19 3.29
C GLY A 108 -3.30 15.31 2.95
N ASN A 109 -3.70 16.04 3.98
CA ASN A 109 -4.58 17.20 3.87
C ASN A 109 -3.95 18.45 4.50
N GLU A 110 -4.69 19.55 4.53
CA GLU A 110 -4.23 20.81 5.11
C GLU A 110 -3.78 20.67 6.58
N ALA A 111 -4.41 19.78 7.37
CA ALA A 111 -4.03 19.57 8.77
C ALA A 111 -2.65 18.89 8.92
N SER A 112 -2.16 18.24 7.86
CA SER A 112 -0.80 17.67 7.75
C SER A 112 0.16 18.52 6.94
N ASP A 113 -0.15 19.79 6.64
CA ASP A 113 0.62 20.58 5.65
C ASP A 113 0.74 19.86 4.29
N ASN A 114 -0.23 19.01 3.95
CA ASN A 114 -0.28 18.11 2.80
C ASN A 114 0.80 17.01 2.77
N TYR A 115 1.47 16.72 3.88
CA TYR A 115 2.38 15.57 3.97
C TYR A 115 1.60 14.24 3.95
N PRO A 116 1.99 13.25 3.13
CA PRO A 116 1.36 11.95 3.12
C PRO A 116 1.35 11.27 4.49
N TYR A 117 0.34 10.44 4.76
CA TYR A 117 0.26 9.63 5.96
C TYR A 117 0.76 8.21 5.73
N VAL A 118 1.49 7.66 6.70
CA VAL A 118 1.78 6.23 6.77
C VAL A 118 0.65 5.55 7.53
N CYS A 119 -0.13 4.74 6.83
CA CYS A 119 -1.25 4.01 7.39
C CYS A 119 -1.07 2.49 7.19
N SER A 120 -1.85 1.68 7.90
CA SER A 120 -1.93 0.24 7.66
C SER A 120 -3.34 -0.29 7.84
N TRP A 121 -3.56 -1.45 7.23
CA TRP A 121 -4.73 -2.29 7.48
C TRP A 121 -4.31 -3.55 8.21
N GLY A 122 -5.03 -3.93 9.25
CA GLY A 122 -4.85 -5.20 9.96
C GLY A 122 -6.14 -5.64 10.64
N GLU A 123 -6.06 -6.65 11.52
CA GLU A 123 -7.24 -7.20 12.23
C GLU A 123 -8.02 -6.15 13.03
N SER A 124 -7.31 -5.17 13.60
CA SER A 124 -7.91 -4.07 14.36
C SER A 124 -8.50 -2.96 13.48
N GLY A 125 -8.44 -3.11 12.16
CA GLY A 125 -8.85 -2.11 11.19
C GLY A 125 -7.71 -1.18 10.76
N HIS A 126 -8.08 0.05 10.40
CA HIS A 126 -7.16 1.06 9.88
C HIS A 126 -6.38 1.74 11.00
N SER A 127 -5.08 1.91 10.84
CA SER A 127 -4.20 2.61 11.78
C SER A 127 -3.36 3.65 11.06
N ASN A 128 -3.27 4.86 11.60
CA ASN A 128 -2.42 5.96 11.11
C ASN A 128 -1.20 6.12 12.03
N TYR A 129 0.00 6.14 11.46
CA TYR A 129 1.29 6.22 12.16
C TYR A 129 1.98 7.58 12.05
N GLY A 130 1.29 8.58 11.50
CA GLY A 130 1.81 9.92 11.27
C GLY A 130 2.26 10.15 9.83
N ASN A 131 2.91 11.28 9.62
CA ASN A 131 3.29 11.77 8.30
C ASN A 131 4.64 11.21 7.83
N CYS A 132 4.82 11.17 6.52
CA CYS A 132 6.09 10.85 5.87
C CYS A 132 6.37 11.80 4.69
N THR A 133 7.55 11.67 4.12
CA THR A 133 7.94 12.26 2.83
C THR A 133 8.44 11.18 1.88
N PHE A 134 8.54 11.51 0.59
CA PHE A 134 9.22 10.66 -0.39
C PHE A 134 10.73 10.93 -0.48
N ASP A 135 11.22 11.95 0.24
CA ASP A 135 12.64 12.28 0.30
C ASP A 135 13.42 11.20 1.03
N GLU A 136 14.58 10.83 0.49
CA GLU A 136 15.47 9.82 1.09
C GLU A 136 14.78 8.47 1.40
N HIS A 137 13.68 8.16 0.69
CA HIS A 137 12.86 6.97 0.91
C HIS A 137 12.21 6.90 2.31
N ASN A 138 11.89 8.05 2.91
CA ASN A 138 11.30 8.09 4.26
C ASN A 138 10.00 7.27 4.37
N ASP A 139 9.13 7.32 3.37
CA ASP A 139 7.92 6.50 3.28
C ASP A 139 8.19 4.99 3.45
N TYR A 140 9.16 4.46 2.70
CA TYR A 140 9.58 3.06 2.79
C TYR A 140 10.21 2.76 4.14
N LEU A 141 11.14 3.61 4.61
CA LEU A 141 11.90 3.37 5.84
C LEU A 141 10.98 3.37 7.06
N MET A 142 9.99 4.26 7.10
CA MET A 142 8.97 4.24 8.15
C MET A 142 8.15 2.95 8.13
N CYS A 143 7.69 2.49 6.96
CA CYS A 143 6.95 1.22 6.87
C CYS A 143 7.80 0.02 7.28
N ALA A 144 9.07 -0.02 6.85
CA ALA A 144 10.00 -1.08 7.18
C ALA A 144 10.29 -1.11 8.69
N ASP A 145 10.57 0.03 9.31
CA ASP A 145 10.82 0.12 10.75
C ASP A 145 9.58 -0.24 11.56
N LEU A 146 8.40 0.21 11.14
CA LEU A 146 7.13 -0.18 11.76
C LEU A 146 6.92 -1.69 11.71
N TYR A 147 7.16 -2.32 10.56
CA TYR A 147 7.06 -3.78 10.41
C TYR A 147 8.07 -4.50 11.29
N MET A 148 9.36 -4.13 11.19
CA MET A 148 10.42 -4.78 11.96
C MET A 148 10.21 -4.66 13.47
N ARG A 149 9.79 -3.49 13.95
CA ARG A 149 9.48 -3.25 15.36
C ARG A 149 8.26 -4.05 15.82
N ASN A 150 7.14 -3.93 15.11
CA ASN A 150 5.87 -4.52 15.55
C ASN A 150 5.87 -6.05 15.44
N THR A 151 6.61 -6.60 14.49
CA THR A 151 6.60 -8.04 14.17
C THR A 151 7.78 -8.81 14.78
N TYR A 152 8.93 -8.15 14.98
CA TYR A 152 10.16 -8.80 15.45
C TYR A 152 10.77 -8.14 16.70
N GLY A 153 10.23 -7.01 17.17
CA GLY A 153 10.79 -6.28 18.32
C GLY A 153 12.16 -5.65 18.03
N ILE A 154 12.48 -5.42 16.76
CA ILE A 154 13.75 -4.83 16.33
C ILE A 154 13.54 -3.33 16.16
N GLU A 155 14.23 -2.53 16.97
CA GLU A 155 14.29 -1.07 16.79
C GLU A 155 15.45 -0.73 15.86
N ASN A 156 15.12 -0.37 14.62
CA ASN A 156 16.04 0.39 13.77
C ASN A 156 15.72 1.87 14.01
N HIS A 157 16.71 2.66 14.41
CA HIS A 157 16.52 4.10 14.56
C HIS A 157 16.59 4.77 13.19
N TYR A 158 15.48 4.84 12.45
CA TYR A 158 15.32 5.93 11.50
C TYR A 158 14.90 7.19 12.27
N GLU A 159 15.88 8.06 12.55
CA GLU A 159 15.62 9.41 13.02
C GLU A 159 15.10 10.23 11.83
N GLY A 160 13.82 10.11 11.52
CA GLY A 160 13.14 11.07 10.64
C GLY A 160 13.35 12.48 11.19
N LYS A 161 13.89 13.39 10.38
CA LYS A 161 13.99 14.79 10.77
C LYS A 161 12.57 15.32 10.95
N GLY A 162 12.26 15.77 12.18
CA GLY A 162 10.94 16.26 12.57
C GLY A 162 10.65 17.70 12.16
#